data_AF-A0A845V0D5-F1
#
_entry.id   AF-A0A845V0D5-F1
#
_cell.length_a   1.000
_cell.length_b   1.000
_cell.length_c   1.000
_cell.angle_alpha   90.00
_cell.angle_beta   90.00
_cell.angle_gamma   90.00
#
_symmetry.space_group_name_H-M   'P 1'
#
loop_
_entity.id
_entity.type
_entity.pdbx_description
1 polymer ?
#
loop_
_entity_poly.entity_id
_entity_poly.type
_entity_poly.pdbx_seq_one_letter_code
_entity_poly.pdbx_strand_id
1 'polypeptide(L)'
;MNLENLTPSEIKIFKKRKRAVALVLGGQTIYSAGKATGLAPSTVSKLLKRALETSETQPLPALTAALVPYTRIATSKPLPASGSALGFRGQFGRLLQDNPEIEVHIRKSISNADRHAPHQRHLTMAGLHEEILAMLRKKGYGLDDYPFCTASQGLESLRKCYHRCKSEILDSRFNRISRAGPKKDEVNFGFLLPGIVEFDHHKIDVESSDVMPDRARRVMRAIRIPRFWLGLAIEKSSTAILGYAYDYLRNPSQESVLHCLHMIFRGSDALDQGLLRTEEPMIPAVPADFDPRLRIIPREIRVDNAMAHYAHTVSNLIVNRFGAAIVHGLPAHPLARQLVESTFRELEAHIHTLPSTAGTGINDHRREPSKRRKRVPHLTNLTLLRIVHKLIAHHNNLPRDYLQNLSPVEYLKRSIEEGALPVQANKSWFDQSSPFIKTVRCKVHLYNGLTPHVNLLYNRYMGPSLAPSFSGRQIYVKYNLLDIRSADAYELDGTFIGRLHAPRRLLSEPLSERTLKKIKKLGLLDRFSVGDPIAEYTEHLEKGIDNPEAIREYMRIRNIKPLFDSNGTNRNPSEDQKYLADQSEYSISAIEWRPGQCQ
;
A
#
# COMPACT_ATOMS: atom_id res chain seq x y z
N MET A 1 1.14 12.40 -35.10
CA MET A 1 1.22 11.95 -36.51
C MET A 1 -0.05 11.16 -36.79
N ASN A 2 -0.93 11.70 -37.62
CA ASN A 2 -2.25 11.11 -37.88
C ASN A 2 -2.13 9.89 -38.78
N LEU A 3 -2.62 8.74 -38.29
CA LEU A 3 -2.79 7.50 -39.06
C LEU A 3 -3.86 7.65 -40.15
N GLU A 4 -4.60 8.76 -40.15
CA GLU A 4 -5.74 9.07 -41.03
C GLU A 4 -5.35 9.39 -42.48
N ASN A 5 -4.07 9.69 -42.75
CA ASN A 5 -3.58 10.04 -44.09
C ASN A 5 -2.86 8.88 -44.81
N LEU A 6 -2.94 7.64 -44.32
CA LEU A 6 -2.25 6.49 -44.91
C LEU A 6 -3.12 5.80 -45.97
N THR A 7 -2.50 5.44 -47.09
CA THR A 7 -3.17 4.63 -48.12
C THR A 7 -3.42 3.19 -47.61
N PRO A 8 -4.42 2.46 -48.15
CA PRO A 8 -4.71 1.08 -47.74
C PRO A 8 -3.50 0.12 -47.82
N SER A 9 -2.61 0.34 -48.80
CA SER A 9 -1.37 -0.42 -48.96
C SER A 9 -0.36 -0.11 -47.84
N GLU A 10 -0.21 1.15 -47.45
CA GLU A 10 0.66 1.57 -46.35
C GLU A 10 0.16 1.09 -44.99
N ILE A 11 -1.16 1.08 -44.77
CA ILE A 11 -1.79 0.51 -43.56
C ILE A 11 -1.45 -0.98 -43.44
N LYS A 12 -1.49 -1.73 -44.55
CA LYS A 12 -1.14 -3.16 -44.57
C LYS A 12 0.32 -3.38 -44.18
N ILE A 13 1.23 -2.56 -44.71
CA ILE A 13 2.67 -2.62 -44.36
C ILE A 13 2.88 -2.25 -42.88
N PHE A 14 2.24 -1.18 -42.41
CA PHE A 14 2.30 -0.75 -41.01
C PHE A 14 1.83 -1.85 -40.05
N LYS A 15 0.67 -2.47 -40.30
CA LYS A 15 0.14 -3.58 -39.49
C LYS A 15 1.10 -4.76 -39.44
N LYS A 16 1.71 -5.10 -40.59
CA LYS A 16 2.73 -6.17 -40.70
C LYS A 16 3.97 -5.88 -39.84
N ARG A 17 4.47 -4.64 -39.88
CA ARG A 17 5.62 -4.19 -39.08
C ARG A 17 5.31 -4.11 -37.59
N LYS A 18 4.13 -3.57 -37.23
CA LYS A 18 3.64 -3.50 -35.84
C LYS A 18 3.52 -4.89 -35.22
N ARG A 19 2.95 -5.85 -35.96
CA ARG A 19 2.85 -7.24 -35.51
C ARG A 19 4.22 -7.88 -35.30
N ALA A 20 5.18 -7.65 -36.20
CA ALA A 20 6.52 -8.22 -36.08
C ALA A 20 7.25 -7.72 -34.83
N VAL A 21 7.19 -6.41 -34.57
CA VAL A 21 7.81 -5.80 -33.39
C VAL A 21 7.10 -6.22 -32.10
N ALA A 22 5.76 -6.29 -32.10
CA ALA A 22 4.99 -6.76 -30.95
C ALA A 22 5.33 -8.21 -30.58
N LEU A 23 5.53 -9.10 -31.56
CA LEU A 23 5.93 -10.49 -31.30
C LEU A 23 7.32 -10.59 -30.66
N VAL A 24 8.28 -9.75 -31.08
CA VAL A 24 9.61 -9.71 -30.48
C VAL A 24 9.59 -9.12 -29.07
N LEU A 25 8.82 -8.04 -28.86
CA LEU A 25 8.63 -7.46 -27.53
C LEU A 25 7.88 -8.40 -26.57
N GLY A 26 7.02 -9.27 -27.11
CA GLY A 26 6.37 -10.37 -26.39
C GLY A 26 7.24 -11.62 -26.18
N GLY A 27 8.56 -11.52 -26.41
CA GLY A 27 9.53 -12.58 -26.08
C GLY A 27 9.86 -13.57 -27.19
N GLN A 28 9.29 -13.44 -28.40
CA GLN A 28 9.68 -14.30 -29.52
C GLN A 28 11.02 -13.87 -30.13
N THR A 29 11.76 -14.84 -30.67
CA THR A 29 13.02 -14.54 -31.39
C THR A 29 12.74 -13.75 -32.67
N ILE A 30 13.70 -12.90 -33.08
CA ILE A 30 13.62 -12.12 -34.32
C ILE A 30 13.36 -13.01 -35.54
N TYR A 31 13.94 -14.21 -35.55
CA TYR A 31 13.71 -15.21 -36.59
C TYR A 31 12.27 -15.71 -36.62
N SER A 32 11.71 -16.09 -35.46
CA SER A 32 10.33 -16.57 -35.33
C SER A 32 9.31 -15.48 -35.70
N ALA A 33 9.52 -14.26 -35.22
CA ALA A 33 8.69 -13.10 -35.56
C ALA A 33 8.76 -12.76 -37.05
N GLY A 34 9.95 -12.88 -37.67
CA GLY A 34 10.15 -12.73 -39.10
C GLY A 34 9.36 -13.76 -39.92
N LYS A 35 9.43 -15.05 -39.52
CA LYS A 35 8.68 -16.14 -40.15
C LYS A 35 7.17 -15.93 -40.02
N ALA A 36 6.68 -15.60 -38.82
CA ALA A 36 5.26 -15.38 -38.54
C ALA A 36 4.65 -14.19 -39.28
N THR A 37 5.49 -13.20 -39.62
CA THR A 37 5.03 -11.99 -40.33
C THR A 37 5.46 -11.94 -41.78
N GLY A 38 6.24 -12.90 -42.29
CA GLY A 38 6.77 -12.86 -43.66
C GLY A 38 7.70 -11.65 -43.89
N LEU A 39 8.54 -11.33 -42.91
CA LEU A 39 9.59 -10.31 -42.98
C LEU A 39 10.96 -10.97 -42.77
N ALA A 40 11.98 -10.51 -43.49
CA ALA A 40 13.35 -10.97 -43.25
C ALA A 40 13.79 -10.63 -41.80
N PRO A 41 14.54 -11.51 -41.11
CA PRO A 41 15.00 -11.26 -39.75
C PRO A 41 15.80 -9.95 -39.60
N SER A 42 16.60 -9.62 -40.61
CA SER A 42 17.34 -8.35 -40.69
C SER A 42 16.40 -7.13 -40.71
N THR A 43 15.26 -7.23 -41.38
CA THR A 43 14.23 -6.18 -41.42
C THR A 43 13.53 -6.03 -40.07
N VAL A 44 13.22 -7.13 -39.39
CA VAL A 44 12.62 -7.12 -38.05
C VAL A 44 13.57 -6.47 -37.04
N SER A 45 14.86 -6.83 -37.08
CA SER A 45 15.90 -6.22 -36.24
C SER A 45 16.02 -4.70 -36.49
N LYS A 46 16.03 -4.27 -37.75
CA LYS A 46 16.05 -2.84 -38.11
C LYS A 46 14.82 -2.09 -37.60
N LEU A 47 13.63 -2.68 -37.71
CA LEU A 47 12.38 -2.07 -37.24
C LEU A 47 12.34 -1.94 -35.71
N LEU A 48 12.82 -2.97 -34.99
CA LEU A 48 12.92 -2.95 -33.54
C LEU A 48 13.88 -1.86 -33.07
N LYS A 49 15.09 -1.80 -33.66
CA LYS A 49 16.08 -0.77 -33.35
C LYS A 49 15.48 0.63 -33.57
N ARG A 50 14.85 0.83 -34.72
CA ARG A 50 14.24 2.09 -35.14
C ARG A 50 13.05 2.51 -34.25
N ALA A 51 12.30 1.56 -33.70
CA ALA A 51 11.19 1.85 -32.77
C ALA A 51 11.65 2.23 -31.36
N LEU A 52 12.82 1.75 -30.95
CA LEU A 52 13.41 1.99 -29.63
C LEU A 52 14.47 3.10 -29.64
N GLU A 53 14.78 3.67 -30.81
CA GLU A 53 15.80 4.71 -30.98
C GLU A 53 15.31 6.05 -30.40
N THR A 54 16.17 6.69 -29.61
CA THR A 54 15.96 8.02 -29.02
C THR A 54 16.98 9.01 -29.59
N SER A 55 16.62 10.30 -29.65
CA SER A 55 17.48 11.37 -30.18
C SER A 55 17.48 12.58 -29.24
N GLU A 56 18.49 13.45 -29.34
CA GLU A 56 18.58 14.68 -28.55
C GLU A 56 17.36 15.61 -28.73
N THR A 57 16.69 15.55 -29.89
CA THR A 57 15.47 16.31 -30.19
C THR A 57 14.18 15.57 -29.84
N GLN A 58 14.25 14.27 -29.57
CA GLN A 58 13.10 13.42 -29.24
C GLN A 58 13.50 12.42 -28.15
N PRO A 59 13.38 12.81 -26.86
CA PRO A 59 13.86 12.02 -25.73
C PRO A 59 13.03 10.76 -25.47
N LEU A 60 11.83 10.67 -26.05
CA LEU A 60 10.97 9.49 -26.00
C LEU A 60 11.16 8.63 -27.27
N PRO A 61 11.23 7.29 -27.14
CA PRO A 61 11.34 6.41 -28.29
C PRO A 61 10.14 6.60 -29.23
N ALA A 62 10.40 6.55 -30.54
CA ALA A 62 9.36 6.79 -31.54
C ALA A 62 8.29 5.67 -31.60
N LEU A 63 8.55 4.51 -30.99
CA LEU A 63 7.62 3.39 -30.80
C LEU A 63 6.86 3.05 -32.09
N THR A 64 5.53 3.14 -32.06
CA THR A 64 4.66 2.80 -33.19
C THR A 64 4.82 3.78 -34.35
N ALA A 65 5.16 5.05 -34.11
CA ALA A 65 5.36 6.04 -35.17
C ALA A 65 6.55 5.69 -36.09
N ALA A 66 7.55 5.00 -35.54
CA ALA A 66 8.72 4.53 -36.28
C ALA A 66 8.41 3.46 -37.33
N LEU A 67 7.28 2.76 -37.17
CA LEU A 67 6.90 1.60 -37.99
C LEU A 67 6.10 1.99 -39.25
N VAL A 68 5.65 3.24 -39.32
CA VAL A 68 4.96 3.79 -40.48
C VAL A 68 5.89 3.74 -41.70
N PRO A 69 5.42 3.29 -42.88
CA PRO A 69 6.19 3.32 -44.13
C PRO A 69 6.71 4.73 -44.43
N TYR A 70 7.94 4.81 -44.98
CA TYR A 70 8.56 6.04 -45.48
C TYR A 70 8.78 7.18 -44.46
N THR A 71 8.42 7.01 -43.19
CA THR A 71 8.72 8.02 -42.17
C THR A 71 10.23 8.15 -41.97
N ARG A 72 10.73 9.39 -42.02
CA ARG A 72 12.12 9.72 -41.66
C ARG A 72 12.15 10.05 -40.17
N ILE A 73 12.87 9.25 -39.40
CA ILE A 73 13.24 9.59 -38.02
C ILE A 73 14.57 10.32 -38.13
N ALA A 74 14.64 11.55 -37.64
CA ALA A 74 15.84 12.38 -37.75
C ALA A 74 17.00 11.68 -37.04
N THR A 75 17.98 11.22 -37.82
CA THR A 75 19.27 10.74 -37.33
C THR A 75 20.20 11.95 -37.29
N SER A 76 20.66 12.33 -36.11
CA SER A 76 21.72 13.32 -35.97
C SER A 76 23.02 12.71 -36.51
N LYS A 77 23.35 12.98 -37.77
CA LYS A 77 24.73 12.82 -38.23
C LYS A 77 25.56 13.94 -37.56
N PRO A 78 26.75 13.66 -37.02
CA PRO A 78 27.66 14.72 -36.61
C PRO A 78 28.06 15.52 -37.86
N LEU A 79 27.83 16.83 -37.83
CA LEU A 79 28.26 17.74 -38.88
C LEU A 79 29.78 17.96 -38.79
N PRO A 80 30.47 18.21 -39.92
CA PRO A 80 31.87 18.61 -39.91
C PRO A 80 32.01 20.03 -39.35
N ALA A 81 33.18 20.30 -38.78
CA ALA A 81 33.51 21.60 -38.20
C ALA A 81 33.61 22.68 -39.27
N SER A 82 32.89 23.78 -39.05
CA SER A 82 33.45 25.09 -38.69
C SER A 82 32.57 26.20 -39.25
N GLY A 83 32.34 27.23 -38.43
CA GLY A 83 31.92 28.56 -38.88
C GLY A 83 30.58 28.67 -39.61
N SER A 84 29.47 28.72 -38.88
CA SER A 84 28.33 29.60 -39.20
C SER A 84 27.20 29.39 -38.20
N ALA A 85 26.77 30.49 -37.57
CA ALA A 85 25.45 30.84 -36.97
C ALA A 85 24.47 29.78 -36.41
N LEU A 86 24.88 28.54 -36.18
CA LEU A 86 24.09 27.44 -35.62
C LEU A 86 24.84 26.97 -34.37
N GLY A 87 24.25 27.25 -33.21
CA GLY A 87 24.89 27.21 -31.90
C GLY A 87 25.61 25.92 -31.52
N PHE A 88 26.33 25.98 -30.41
CA PHE A 88 27.23 25.00 -29.77
C PHE A 88 26.68 23.57 -29.51
N ARG A 89 25.62 23.11 -30.20
CA ARG A 89 25.05 21.76 -30.14
C ARG A 89 26.10 20.72 -30.55
N GLY A 90 26.29 19.71 -29.70
CA GLY A 90 27.23 18.61 -29.92
C GLY A 90 28.68 18.85 -29.51
N GLN A 91 29.09 20.09 -29.19
CA GLN A 91 30.49 20.39 -28.81
C GLN A 91 30.91 19.75 -27.49
N PHE A 92 29.99 19.59 -26.53
CA PHE A 92 30.27 18.87 -25.30
C PHE A 92 30.52 17.37 -25.54
N GLY A 93 29.80 16.76 -26.48
CA GLY A 93 30.04 15.37 -26.87
C GLY A 93 31.43 15.18 -27.48
N ARG A 94 31.88 16.13 -28.31
CA ARG A 94 33.23 16.15 -28.87
C ARG A 94 34.30 16.38 -27.79
N LEU A 95 34.07 17.29 -26.85
CA LEU A 95 34.97 17.52 -25.72
C LEU A 95 35.21 16.26 -24.89
N LEU A 96 34.17 15.43 -24.67
CA LEU A 96 34.32 14.14 -23.98
C LEU A 96 35.04 13.09 -24.82
N GLN A 97 34.91 13.12 -26.15
CA GLN A 97 35.66 12.24 -27.05
C GLN A 97 37.16 12.60 -27.06
N ASP A 98 37.47 13.90 -27.08
CA ASP A 98 38.83 14.42 -27.08
C ASP A 98 39.49 14.29 -25.67
N ASN A 99 38.68 14.21 -24.60
CA ASN A 99 39.11 14.12 -23.21
C ASN A 99 38.35 13.00 -22.46
N PRO A 100 38.63 11.72 -22.75
CA PRO A 100 37.90 10.60 -22.16
C PRO A 100 38.03 10.53 -20.62
N GLU A 101 39.13 11.02 -20.05
CA GLU A 101 39.31 11.08 -18.59
C GLU A 101 38.31 11.99 -17.88
N ILE A 102 37.74 13.00 -18.56
CA ILE A 102 36.69 13.85 -17.98
C ILE A 102 35.40 13.03 -17.79
N GLU A 103 35.04 12.18 -18.76
CA GLU A 103 33.87 11.30 -18.62
C GLU A 103 34.08 10.27 -17.49
N VAL A 104 35.29 9.72 -17.37
CA VAL A 104 35.66 8.80 -16.28
C VAL A 104 35.56 9.50 -14.93
N HIS A 105 36.04 10.74 -14.81
CA HIS A 105 35.93 11.54 -13.57
C HIS A 105 34.47 11.79 -13.20
N ILE A 106 33.62 12.17 -14.16
CA ILE A 106 32.17 12.36 -13.93
C ILE A 106 31.53 11.08 -13.39
N ARG A 107 31.76 9.93 -14.05
CA ARG A 107 31.20 8.64 -13.62
C ARG A 107 31.70 8.21 -12.23
N LYS A 108 32.97 8.46 -11.93
CA LYS A 108 33.59 8.15 -10.63
C LYS A 108 33.02 9.04 -9.52
N SER A 109 32.85 10.34 -9.77
CA SER A 109 32.25 11.28 -8.82
C SER A 109 30.79 10.92 -8.52
N ILE A 110 30.01 10.51 -9.52
CA ILE A 110 28.64 9.99 -9.34
C ILE A 110 28.64 8.73 -8.47
N SER A 111 29.49 7.74 -8.79
CA SER A 111 29.55 6.49 -8.03
C SER A 111 30.02 6.67 -6.59
N ASN A 112 30.83 7.69 -6.30
CA ASN A 112 31.32 7.98 -4.96
C ASN A 112 30.27 8.69 -4.11
N ALA A 113 29.49 9.62 -4.70
CA ALA A 113 28.41 10.33 -4.00
C ALA A 113 27.32 9.38 -3.46
N ASP A 114 27.06 8.27 -4.16
CA ASP A 114 26.07 7.27 -3.77
C ASP A 114 26.52 6.34 -2.62
N ARG A 115 27.81 6.33 -2.21
CA ARG A 115 28.34 5.37 -1.22
C ARG A 115 28.20 5.81 0.24
N HIS A 116 27.58 6.96 0.52
CA HIS A 116 27.25 7.47 1.87
C HIS A 116 28.31 7.18 2.95
N ALA A 117 29.59 7.50 2.69
CA ALA A 117 30.63 7.40 3.70
C ALA A 117 30.59 8.63 4.64
N PRO A 118 30.76 8.47 5.96
CA PRO A 118 30.59 9.53 6.96
C PRO A 118 31.57 10.72 6.84
N HIS A 119 32.63 10.59 6.02
CA HIS A 119 33.64 11.64 5.80
C HIS A 119 33.65 12.21 4.38
N GLN A 120 32.67 11.89 3.52
CA GLN A 120 32.63 12.40 2.15
C GLN A 120 31.92 13.75 2.02
N ARG A 121 32.53 14.67 1.26
CA ARG A 121 31.89 15.92 0.83
C ARG A 121 30.70 15.60 -0.09
N HIS A 122 29.57 16.28 0.11
CA HIS A 122 28.42 16.20 -0.78
C HIS A 122 28.80 16.69 -2.18
N LEU A 123 28.53 15.88 -3.21
CA LEU A 123 28.76 16.27 -4.60
C LEU A 123 27.77 17.37 -4.99
N THR A 124 28.26 18.59 -5.19
CA THR A 124 27.48 19.69 -5.74
C THR A 124 27.79 19.86 -7.23
N MET A 125 26.78 20.27 -8.01
CA MET A 125 26.98 20.53 -9.44
C MET A 125 27.99 21.64 -9.70
N ALA A 126 28.03 22.66 -8.84
CA ALA A 126 29.01 23.73 -8.90
C ALA A 126 30.44 23.21 -8.67
N GLY A 127 30.65 22.35 -7.66
CA GLY A 127 31.97 21.78 -7.38
C GLY A 127 32.45 20.86 -8.52
N LEU A 128 31.57 20.01 -9.06
CA LEU A 128 31.92 19.16 -10.21
C LEU A 128 32.26 19.99 -11.46
N HIS A 129 31.57 21.10 -11.67
CA HIS A 129 31.83 22.01 -12.79
C HIS A 129 33.19 22.70 -12.66
N GLU A 130 33.51 23.24 -11.48
CA GLU A 130 34.82 23.85 -11.20
C GLU A 130 35.98 22.86 -11.36
N GLU A 131 35.83 21.62 -10.88
CA GLU A 131 36.84 20.57 -11.05
C GLU A 131 37.12 20.27 -12.52
N ILE A 132 36.08 20.23 -13.35
CA ILE A 132 36.22 19.97 -14.79
C ILE A 132 36.88 21.14 -15.51
N LEU A 133 36.51 22.39 -15.18
CA LEU A 133 37.17 23.57 -15.73
C LEU A 133 38.65 23.63 -15.31
N ALA A 134 38.98 23.24 -14.08
CA ALA A 134 40.37 23.15 -13.62
C ALA A 134 41.17 22.08 -14.39
N MET A 135 40.57 20.93 -14.68
CA MET A 135 41.19 19.90 -15.52
C MET A 135 41.45 20.39 -16.95
N LEU A 136 40.50 21.11 -17.55
CA LEU A 136 40.64 21.66 -18.89
C LEU A 136 41.70 22.78 -18.95
N ARG A 137 41.76 23.66 -17.95
CA ARG A 137 42.84 24.67 -17.85
C ARG A 137 44.22 24.04 -17.76
N LYS A 138 44.36 22.97 -16.97
CA LYS A 138 45.63 22.23 -16.85
C LYS A 138 46.07 21.59 -18.17
N LYS A 139 45.13 21.33 -19.08
CA LYS A 139 45.39 20.81 -20.42
C LYS A 139 45.64 21.89 -21.49
N GLY A 140 45.65 23.16 -21.10
CA GLY A 140 45.97 24.27 -21.99
C GLY A 140 44.79 24.81 -22.81
N TYR A 141 43.54 24.49 -22.44
CA TYR A 141 42.36 25.10 -23.08
C TYR A 141 42.31 26.60 -22.77
N GLY A 142 42.25 27.42 -23.82
CA GLY A 142 42.21 28.88 -23.77
C GLY A 142 40.80 29.43 -23.61
N LEU A 143 40.69 30.77 -23.53
CA LEU A 143 39.39 31.46 -23.41
C LEU A 143 38.52 31.32 -24.67
N ASP A 144 39.15 31.11 -25.83
CA ASP A 144 38.46 30.93 -27.11
C ASP A 144 37.98 29.48 -27.34
N ASP A 145 38.46 28.55 -26.52
CA ASP A 145 38.07 27.14 -26.62
C ASP A 145 36.78 26.85 -25.85
N TYR A 146 36.00 25.90 -26.37
CA TYR A 146 34.87 25.36 -25.61
C TYR A 146 35.40 24.57 -24.38
N PRO A 147 34.84 24.77 -23.18
CA PRO A 147 33.61 25.49 -22.87
C PRO A 147 33.80 26.96 -22.47
N PHE A 148 35.03 27.47 -22.35
CA PHE A 148 35.33 28.82 -21.86
C PHE A 148 34.78 29.95 -22.73
N CYS A 149 34.64 29.71 -24.03
CA CYS A 149 34.04 30.66 -24.98
C CYS A 149 32.52 30.83 -24.82
N THR A 150 31.87 30.13 -23.89
CA THR A 150 30.42 30.24 -23.61
C THR A 150 30.16 30.91 -22.26
N ALA A 151 29.12 31.74 -22.17
CA ALA A 151 28.76 32.47 -20.94
C ALA A 151 28.48 31.55 -19.73
N SER A 152 27.91 30.36 -19.97
CA SER A 152 27.63 29.37 -18.93
C SER A 152 28.76 28.34 -18.73
N GLN A 153 29.86 28.48 -19.46
CA GLN A 153 31.01 27.57 -19.44
C GLN A 153 30.61 26.09 -19.52
N GLY A 154 29.62 25.77 -20.36
CA GLY A 154 29.15 24.41 -20.57
C GLY A 154 28.39 23.76 -19.41
N LEU A 155 27.96 24.52 -18.39
CA LEU A 155 27.29 24.01 -17.17
C LEU A 155 26.05 23.16 -17.48
N GLU A 156 25.17 23.62 -18.37
CA GLU A 156 23.96 22.86 -18.73
C GLU A 156 24.26 21.59 -19.52
N SER A 157 25.32 21.58 -20.33
CA SER A 157 25.77 20.38 -21.04
C SER A 157 26.36 19.35 -20.07
N LEU A 158 27.13 19.82 -19.08
CA LEU A 158 27.61 18.98 -17.99
C LEU A 158 26.46 18.40 -17.17
N ARG A 159 25.45 19.20 -16.83
CA ARG A 159 24.26 18.76 -16.10
C ARG A 159 23.52 17.65 -16.85
N LYS A 160 23.32 17.80 -18.15
CA LYS A 160 22.70 16.76 -19.00
C LYS A 160 23.54 15.48 -19.03
N CYS A 161 24.86 15.61 -19.18
CA CYS A 161 25.77 14.47 -19.15
C CYS A 161 25.74 13.74 -17.79
N TYR A 162 25.71 14.49 -16.69
CA TYR A 162 25.58 13.96 -15.34
C TYR A 162 24.30 13.12 -15.19
N HIS A 163 23.14 13.65 -15.61
CA HIS A 163 21.87 12.92 -15.54
C HIS A 163 21.87 11.66 -16.42
N ARG A 164 22.47 11.73 -17.62
CA ARG A 164 22.64 10.57 -18.50
C ARG A 164 23.51 9.48 -17.85
N CYS A 165 24.71 9.82 -17.39
CA CYS A 165 25.60 8.88 -16.72
C CYS A 165 24.96 8.28 -15.45
N LYS A 166 24.21 9.09 -14.69
CA LYS A 166 23.46 8.61 -13.52
C LYS A 166 22.39 7.59 -13.93
N SER A 167 21.62 7.84 -14.99
CA SER A 167 20.64 6.88 -15.52
C SER A 167 21.31 5.58 -15.94
N GLU A 168 22.40 5.65 -16.73
CA GLU A 168 23.13 4.46 -17.19
C GLU A 168 23.65 3.59 -16.03
N ILE A 169 24.17 4.23 -14.97
CA ILE A 169 24.66 3.54 -13.77
C ILE A 169 23.49 2.91 -12.96
N LEU A 170 22.31 3.52 -12.96
CA LEU A 170 21.12 2.95 -12.32
C LEU A 170 20.57 1.76 -13.14
N ASP A 171 20.49 1.89 -14.46
CA ASP A 171 19.99 0.86 -15.38
C ASP A 171 20.91 -0.37 -15.40
N SER A 172 22.22 -0.17 -15.36
CA SER A 172 23.20 -1.28 -15.29
C SER A 172 23.17 -2.01 -13.94
N ARG A 173 22.84 -1.33 -12.84
CA ARG A 173 22.55 -1.97 -11.54
C ARG A 173 21.24 -2.75 -11.59
N PHE A 174 20.18 -2.18 -12.16
CA PHE A 174 18.90 -2.85 -12.37
C PHE A 174 19.09 -4.16 -13.13
N ASN A 175 19.79 -4.13 -14.27
CA ASN A 175 20.07 -5.30 -15.10
C ASN A 175 21.00 -6.35 -14.46
N ARG A 176 21.78 -5.99 -13.42
CA ARG A 176 22.61 -6.94 -12.65
C ARG A 176 21.77 -7.66 -11.59
N ILE A 177 20.84 -6.95 -10.96
CA ILE A 177 19.93 -7.49 -9.94
C ILE A 177 18.87 -8.41 -10.59
N SER A 178 18.35 -8.05 -11.76
CA SER A 178 17.41 -8.89 -12.53
C SER A 178 18.00 -10.21 -13.04
N ARG A 179 19.33 -10.37 -13.03
CA ARG A 179 20.03 -11.60 -13.46
C ARG A 179 20.38 -12.55 -12.31
N ALA A 180 20.27 -12.12 -11.06
CA ALA A 180 20.60 -12.92 -9.88
C ALA A 180 19.38 -13.65 -9.27
N GLY A 181 18.16 -13.30 -9.68
CA GLY A 181 16.97 -14.12 -9.42
C GLY A 181 16.83 -15.20 -10.50
N PRO A 182 16.26 -16.38 -10.19
CA PRO A 182 15.87 -17.31 -11.24
C PRO A 182 14.98 -16.55 -12.22
N LYS A 183 15.37 -16.54 -13.50
CA LYS A 183 14.50 -16.09 -14.59
C LYS A 183 13.27 -17.00 -14.53
N LYS A 184 12.21 -16.55 -13.86
CA LYS A 184 10.91 -17.15 -14.03
C LYS A 184 10.58 -16.92 -15.49
N ASP A 185 10.44 -18.01 -16.24
CA ASP A 185 9.61 -18.01 -17.42
C ASP A 185 8.31 -17.30 -17.02
N GLU A 186 8.07 -16.11 -17.57
CA GLU A 186 6.75 -15.48 -17.49
C GLU A 186 5.82 -16.36 -18.31
N VAL A 187 5.33 -17.43 -17.67
CA VAL A 187 4.10 -18.06 -18.07
C VAL A 187 3.08 -16.93 -18.16
N ASN A 188 2.50 -16.77 -19.35
CA ASN A 188 1.63 -15.67 -19.70
C ASN A 188 0.31 -15.79 -18.93
N PHE A 189 0.32 -15.37 -17.66
CA PHE A 189 -0.80 -15.44 -16.72
C PHE A 189 -1.75 -14.25 -16.84
N GLY A 190 -1.83 -13.60 -18.01
CA GLY A 190 -2.74 -12.47 -18.26
C GLY A 190 -4.24 -12.80 -18.07
N PHE A 191 -4.56 -14.06 -17.78
CA PHE A 191 -5.89 -14.56 -17.50
C PHE A 191 -6.20 -14.73 -16.00
N LEU A 192 -5.28 -14.49 -15.06
CA LEU A 192 -5.54 -14.66 -13.63
C LEU A 192 -5.72 -13.32 -12.93
N LEU A 193 -6.90 -13.10 -12.34
CA LEU A 193 -7.21 -11.94 -11.50
C LEU A 193 -7.39 -12.34 -10.03
N PRO A 194 -7.10 -11.44 -9.07
CA PRO A 194 -6.23 -10.29 -9.18
C PRO A 194 -4.78 -10.78 -9.22
N GLY A 195 -4.03 -10.28 -10.20
CA GLY A 195 -2.66 -10.72 -10.41
C GLY A 195 -1.70 -10.20 -9.34
N ILE A 196 -1.83 -8.92 -8.97
CA ILE A 196 -0.92 -8.22 -8.06
C ILE A 196 -1.75 -7.23 -7.23
N VAL A 197 -1.59 -7.27 -5.92
CA VAL A 197 -2.15 -6.31 -4.98
C VAL A 197 -1.02 -5.54 -4.30
N GLU A 198 -1.12 -4.22 -4.26
CA GLU A 198 -0.23 -3.35 -3.49
C GLU A 198 -0.92 -2.96 -2.18
N PHE A 199 -0.20 -3.11 -1.07
CA PHE A 199 -0.69 -2.79 0.26
C PHE A 199 0.23 -1.78 0.95
N ASP A 200 -0.38 -0.75 1.52
CA ASP A 200 0.34 0.27 2.29
C ASP A 200 -0.59 0.97 3.29
N HIS A 201 0.03 1.63 4.26
CA HIS A 201 -0.65 2.46 5.25
C HIS A 201 -0.29 3.92 5.08
N HIS A 202 -1.31 4.76 5.03
CA HIS A 202 -1.15 6.20 5.00
C HIS A 202 -1.80 6.84 6.21
N LYS A 203 -1.16 7.87 6.76
CA LYS A 203 -1.69 8.57 7.93
C LYS A 203 -2.66 9.64 7.49
N ILE A 204 -3.91 9.54 7.93
CA ILE A 204 -4.96 10.48 7.55
C ILE A 204 -4.78 11.80 8.30
N ASP A 205 -4.69 12.90 7.56
CA ASP A 205 -4.39 14.22 8.08
C ASP A 205 -5.60 14.98 8.61
N VAL A 206 -6.49 14.29 9.32
CA VAL A 206 -7.65 14.85 10.01
C VAL A 206 -7.70 14.33 11.45
N GLU A 207 -7.98 15.23 12.38
CA GLU A 207 -8.29 14.90 13.76
C GLU A 207 -9.82 14.94 13.94
N SER A 208 -10.38 13.95 14.65
CA SER A 208 -11.81 13.81 14.88
C SER A 208 -12.13 13.97 16.36
N SER A 209 -13.39 13.84 16.73
CA SER A 209 -13.86 13.80 18.11
C SER A 209 -14.66 12.57 18.42
N ASP A 210 -14.73 12.23 19.70
CA ASP A 210 -15.62 11.19 20.21
C ASP A 210 -15.89 11.46 21.69
N VAL A 211 -16.74 10.66 22.29
CA VAL A 211 -17.07 10.69 23.71
C VAL A 211 -16.41 9.53 24.43
N MET A 212 -15.81 9.80 25.58
CA MET A 212 -15.25 8.80 26.47
C MET A 212 -15.90 8.93 27.85
N PRO A 213 -16.33 7.82 28.47
CA PRO A 213 -16.79 7.85 29.85
C PRO A 213 -15.65 8.26 30.78
N ASP A 214 -15.95 9.09 31.76
CA ASP A 214 -15.10 9.38 32.92
C ASP A 214 -15.81 8.81 34.14
N ARG A 215 -15.49 7.56 34.50
CA ARG A 215 -16.17 6.86 35.60
C ARG A 215 -15.90 7.51 36.96
N ALA A 216 -14.74 8.14 37.13
CA ALA A 216 -14.40 8.85 38.35
C ALA A 216 -15.32 10.06 38.57
N ARG A 217 -15.69 10.75 37.49
CA ARG A 217 -16.59 11.92 37.52
C ARG A 217 -18.05 11.62 37.18
N ARG A 218 -18.36 10.38 36.77
CA ARG A 218 -19.69 9.92 36.31
C ARG A 218 -20.27 10.79 35.18
N VAL A 219 -19.43 11.20 34.23
CA VAL A 219 -19.84 12.03 33.07
C VAL A 219 -19.24 11.50 31.78
N MET A 220 -19.83 11.87 30.64
CA MET A 220 -19.23 11.67 29.32
C MET A 220 -18.38 12.89 28.97
N ARG A 221 -17.11 12.68 28.61
CA ARG A 221 -16.20 13.74 28.21
C ARG A 221 -15.95 13.67 26.71
N ALA A 222 -16.16 14.78 26.03
CA ALA A 222 -15.77 14.93 24.63
C ALA A 222 -14.23 14.97 24.54
N ILE A 223 -13.66 14.14 23.69
CA ILE A 223 -12.23 13.98 23.48
C ILE A 223 -11.86 14.26 22.04
N ARG A 224 -10.66 14.78 21.85
CA ARG A 224 -10.04 14.96 20.54
C ARG A 224 -9.23 13.71 20.19
N ILE A 225 -9.62 13.04 19.12
CA ILE A 225 -8.95 11.83 18.64
C ILE A 225 -7.80 12.22 17.73
N PRO A 226 -6.60 11.67 17.98
CA PRO A 226 -5.47 11.91 17.12
C PRO A 226 -5.61 11.12 15.81
N ARG A 227 -4.96 11.63 14.76
CA ARG A 227 -4.86 11.01 13.43
C ARG A 227 -4.57 9.51 13.49
N PHE A 228 -5.26 8.74 12.65
CA PHE A 228 -5.09 7.30 12.48
C PHE A 228 -4.45 6.95 11.13
N TRP A 229 -3.99 5.71 11.00
CA TRP A 229 -3.50 5.13 9.75
C TRP A 229 -4.65 4.44 9.00
N LEU A 230 -4.76 4.72 7.71
CA LEU A 230 -5.62 4.01 6.77
C LEU A 230 -4.76 3.05 5.96
N GLY A 231 -4.97 1.75 6.14
CA GLY A 231 -4.38 0.72 5.28
C GLY A 231 -5.29 0.46 4.09
N LEU A 232 -4.72 0.39 2.88
CA LEU A 232 -5.45 0.04 1.65
C LEU A 232 -4.78 -1.14 0.95
N ALA A 233 -5.59 -2.07 0.43
CA ALA A 233 -5.16 -3.11 -0.50
C ALA A 233 -5.71 -2.79 -1.90
N ILE A 234 -4.83 -2.49 -2.85
CA ILE A 234 -5.20 -1.97 -4.17
C ILE A 234 -4.75 -2.96 -5.25
N GLU A 235 -5.67 -3.37 -6.11
CA GLU A 235 -5.36 -4.22 -7.26
C GLU A 235 -4.70 -3.39 -8.36
N LYS A 236 -3.60 -3.90 -8.91
CA LYS A 236 -2.73 -3.10 -9.79
C LYS A 236 -3.35 -2.73 -11.14
N SER A 237 -4.14 -3.61 -11.73
CA SER A 237 -4.60 -3.52 -13.12
C SER A 237 -5.83 -2.63 -13.27
N SER A 238 -6.78 -2.80 -12.35
CA SER A 238 -8.07 -2.11 -12.23
C SER A 238 -8.02 -0.91 -11.32
N THR A 239 -6.96 -0.77 -10.52
CA THR A 239 -6.83 0.19 -9.41
C THR A 239 -7.90 0.04 -8.33
N ALA A 240 -8.65 -1.07 -8.31
CA ALA A 240 -9.71 -1.28 -7.34
C ALA A 240 -9.14 -1.44 -5.92
N ILE A 241 -9.73 -0.70 -4.97
CA ILE A 241 -9.48 -0.90 -3.54
C ILE A 241 -10.24 -2.16 -3.12
N LEU A 242 -9.52 -3.26 -2.91
CA LEU A 242 -10.07 -4.56 -2.54
C LEU A 242 -10.42 -4.65 -1.05
N GLY A 243 -9.73 -3.87 -0.22
CA GLY A 243 -9.92 -3.87 1.23
C GLY A 243 -9.28 -2.65 1.88
N TYR A 244 -9.74 -2.31 3.07
CA TYR A 244 -9.14 -1.28 3.90
C TYR A 244 -9.26 -1.57 5.40
N ALA A 245 -8.46 -0.88 6.21
CA ALA A 245 -8.50 -0.95 7.66
C ALA A 245 -8.02 0.34 8.32
N TYR A 246 -8.52 0.60 9.53
CA TYR A 246 -8.13 1.73 10.36
C TYR A 246 -7.22 1.30 11.50
N ASP A 247 -6.20 2.10 11.81
CA ASP A 247 -5.32 1.87 12.95
C ASP A 247 -5.00 3.16 13.72
N TYR A 248 -5.46 3.23 14.96
CA TYR A 248 -5.25 4.40 15.83
C TYR A 248 -3.89 4.38 16.52
N LEU A 249 -3.13 3.29 16.44
CA LEU A 249 -1.82 3.22 17.06
C LEU A 249 -0.82 4.18 16.41
N ARG A 250 0.31 4.36 17.09
CA ARG A 250 1.38 5.26 16.61
C ARG A 250 1.93 4.80 15.26
N ASN A 251 2.06 3.48 15.08
CA ASN A 251 2.50 2.83 13.86
C ASN A 251 1.46 1.76 13.48
N PRO A 252 1.33 1.41 12.20
CA PRO A 252 0.46 0.35 11.76
C PRO A 252 0.72 -0.98 12.47
N SER A 253 -0.36 -1.68 12.79
CA SER A 253 -0.35 -2.96 13.48
C SER A 253 -0.63 -4.11 12.54
N GLN A 254 -0.17 -5.29 12.97
CA GLN A 254 -0.48 -6.55 12.33
C GLN A 254 -2.00 -6.77 12.21
N GLU A 255 -2.76 -6.40 13.23
CA GLU A 255 -4.21 -6.54 13.27
C GLU A 255 -4.89 -5.77 12.13
N SER A 256 -4.43 -4.54 11.85
CA SER A 256 -4.95 -3.74 10.73
C SER A 256 -4.63 -4.37 9.37
N VAL A 257 -3.45 -4.95 9.21
CA VAL A 257 -3.06 -5.68 7.97
C VAL A 257 -3.96 -6.89 7.77
N LEU A 258 -4.10 -7.72 8.80
CA LEU A 258 -4.96 -8.91 8.77
C LEU A 258 -6.40 -8.54 8.44
N HIS A 259 -6.92 -7.46 9.02
CA HIS A 259 -8.26 -6.95 8.74
C HIS A 259 -8.42 -6.54 7.28
N CYS A 260 -7.51 -5.72 6.76
CA CYS A 260 -7.56 -5.26 5.37
C CYS A 260 -7.50 -6.44 4.38
N LEU A 261 -6.62 -7.41 4.64
CA LEU A 261 -6.50 -8.61 3.82
C LEU A 261 -7.74 -9.52 3.94
N HIS A 262 -8.36 -9.59 5.11
CA HIS A 262 -9.61 -10.34 5.29
C HIS A 262 -10.76 -9.74 4.49
N MET A 263 -10.79 -8.41 4.40
CA MET A 263 -11.82 -7.65 3.70
C MET A 263 -11.86 -7.97 2.19
N ILE A 264 -10.72 -8.32 1.59
CA ILE A 264 -10.64 -8.76 0.19
C ILE A 264 -11.60 -9.94 -0.08
N PHE A 265 -11.86 -10.78 0.92
CA PHE A 265 -12.66 -12.00 0.80
C PHE A 265 -14.08 -11.85 1.34
N ARG A 266 -14.22 -11.21 2.49
CA ARG A 266 -15.51 -11.06 3.16
C ARG A 266 -16.28 -9.83 2.70
N GLY A 267 -15.61 -8.89 2.04
CA GLY A 267 -16.16 -7.56 1.81
C GLY A 267 -16.25 -6.75 3.10
N SER A 268 -17.09 -5.73 3.09
CA SER A 268 -17.43 -4.85 4.20
C SER A 268 -18.11 -5.58 5.36
N ASP A 269 -18.57 -6.81 5.17
CA ASP A 269 -18.97 -7.69 6.28
C ASP A 269 -17.78 -7.97 7.24
N ALA A 270 -16.53 -8.01 6.73
CA ALA A 270 -15.35 -8.10 7.60
C ALA A 270 -15.08 -6.83 8.39
N LEU A 271 -15.71 -5.70 8.03
CA LEU A 271 -15.57 -4.43 8.71
C LEU A 271 -16.33 -4.37 10.05
N ASP A 272 -16.58 -5.53 10.68
CA ASP A 272 -17.15 -5.72 12.02
C ASP A 272 -16.41 -4.95 13.15
N GLN A 273 -15.50 -4.03 12.84
CA GLN A 273 -15.14 -2.89 13.68
C GLN A 273 -16.40 -2.06 13.95
N GLY A 274 -17.22 -2.44 14.94
CA GLY A 274 -18.56 -1.83 15.13
C GLY A 274 -18.59 -0.39 15.64
N LEU A 275 -17.70 0.46 15.13
CA LEU A 275 -17.98 1.88 14.97
C LEU A 275 -18.97 2.11 13.85
N LEU A 276 -18.89 1.36 12.74
CA LEU A 276 -19.71 1.64 11.56
C LEU A 276 -21.06 0.90 11.53
N ARG A 277 -21.33 0.04 12.53
CA ARG A 277 -22.64 -0.60 12.69
C ARG A 277 -23.64 0.40 13.25
N THR A 278 -24.28 1.12 12.35
CA THR A 278 -25.47 1.91 12.61
C THR A 278 -26.69 1.21 12.03
N GLU A 279 -27.91 1.63 12.40
CA GLU A 279 -29.15 1.08 11.85
C GLU A 279 -29.25 1.27 10.32
N GLU A 280 -28.53 2.26 9.78
CA GLU A 280 -28.45 2.49 8.34
C GLU A 280 -27.50 1.50 7.66
N PRO A 281 -27.93 0.78 6.62
CA PRO A 281 -27.07 -0.08 5.84
C PRO A 281 -25.99 0.74 5.12
N MET A 282 -24.75 0.27 5.21
CA MET A 282 -23.65 0.86 4.47
C MET A 282 -23.77 0.55 2.98
N ILE A 283 -23.36 1.50 2.15
CA ILE A 283 -23.25 1.24 0.71
C ILE A 283 -22.14 0.22 0.44
N PRO A 284 -22.25 -0.62 -0.60
CA PRO A 284 -21.12 -1.41 -1.07
C PRO A 284 -19.91 -0.53 -1.35
N ALA A 285 -18.73 -0.89 -0.83
CA ALA A 285 -17.51 -0.08 -0.98
C ALA A 285 -16.38 -0.83 -1.67
N VAL A 286 -16.23 -2.13 -1.41
CA VAL A 286 -15.17 -2.94 -2.02
C VAL A 286 -15.76 -3.95 -2.99
N PRO A 287 -15.02 -4.43 -4.01
CA PRO A 287 -15.53 -5.35 -5.03
C PRO A 287 -16.32 -6.55 -4.50
N ALA A 288 -15.86 -7.16 -3.39
CA ALA A 288 -16.52 -8.28 -2.72
C ALA A 288 -17.95 -7.98 -2.21
N ASP A 289 -18.31 -6.70 -2.02
CA ASP A 289 -19.65 -6.25 -1.63
C ASP A 289 -20.62 -6.23 -2.82
N PHE A 290 -20.10 -5.93 -4.01
CA PHE A 290 -20.92 -5.77 -5.21
C PHE A 290 -21.22 -7.11 -5.89
N ASP A 291 -20.30 -8.05 -5.82
CA ASP A 291 -20.43 -9.36 -6.47
C ASP A 291 -19.57 -10.40 -5.74
N PRO A 292 -20.15 -11.50 -5.23
CA PRO A 292 -19.40 -12.59 -4.61
C PRO A 292 -18.32 -13.21 -5.51
N ARG A 293 -18.45 -13.13 -6.84
CA ARG A 293 -17.43 -13.57 -7.80
C ARG A 293 -16.14 -12.75 -7.72
N LEU A 294 -16.22 -11.54 -7.14
CA LEU A 294 -15.10 -10.63 -6.89
C LEU A 294 -14.45 -10.85 -5.51
N ARG A 295 -14.77 -11.95 -4.82
CA ARG A 295 -14.03 -12.43 -3.63
C ARG A 295 -12.83 -13.25 -4.08
N ILE A 296 -11.77 -12.55 -4.47
CA ILE A 296 -10.68 -13.18 -5.20
C ILE A 296 -9.38 -13.16 -4.41
N ILE A 297 -8.67 -14.28 -4.44
CA ILE A 297 -7.35 -14.42 -3.83
C ILE A 297 -6.29 -13.78 -4.72
N PRO A 298 -5.50 -12.81 -4.22
CA PRO A 298 -4.38 -12.27 -4.98
C PRO A 298 -3.26 -13.29 -5.14
N ARG A 299 -2.64 -13.33 -6.31
CA ARG A 299 -1.44 -14.17 -6.54
C ARG A 299 -0.21 -13.61 -5.83
N GLU A 300 -0.09 -12.28 -5.80
CA GLU A 300 1.04 -11.58 -5.20
C GLU A 300 0.54 -10.39 -4.39
N ILE A 301 1.01 -10.26 -3.16
CA ILE A 301 0.81 -9.08 -2.32
C ILE A 301 2.16 -8.38 -2.14
N ARG A 302 2.23 -7.17 -2.66
CA ARG A 302 3.37 -6.26 -2.52
C ARG A 302 3.14 -5.40 -1.30
N VAL A 303 4.08 -5.47 -0.37
CA VAL A 303 4.02 -4.74 0.89
C VAL A 303 5.23 -3.82 1.01
N ASP A 304 5.09 -2.70 1.71
CA ASP A 304 6.24 -1.95 2.17
C ASP A 304 7.02 -2.75 3.25
N ASN A 305 8.21 -2.29 3.62
CA ASN A 305 9.01 -2.98 4.64
C ASN A 305 8.62 -2.55 6.07
N ALA A 306 7.35 -2.20 6.32
CA ALA A 306 6.87 -1.95 7.67
C ALA A 306 6.96 -3.21 8.53
N MET A 307 7.30 -3.02 9.81
CA MET A 307 7.49 -4.12 10.77
C MET A 307 6.23 -5.00 10.93
N ALA A 308 5.04 -4.43 10.72
CA ALA A 308 3.77 -5.17 10.76
C ALA A 308 3.67 -6.27 9.69
N HIS A 309 4.34 -6.10 8.54
CA HIS A 309 4.28 -7.02 7.41
C HIS A 309 5.12 -8.28 7.62
N TYR A 310 6.13 -8.20 8.49
CA TYR A 310 6.99 -9.34 8.85
C TYR A 310 6.38 -10.23 9.93
N ALA A 311 5.18 -9.91 10.43
CA ALA A 311 4.52 -10.73 11.42
C ALA A 311 4.19 -12.12 10.86
N HIS A 312 4.58 -13.17 11.59
CA HIS A 312 4.37 -14.55 11.15
C HIS A 312 2.91 -14.87 10.80
N THR A 313 1.95 -14.31 11.52
CA THR A 313 0.51 -14.44 11.24
C THR A 313 0.10 -13.82 9.91
N VAL A 314 0.69 -12.69 9.51
CA VAL A 314 0.47 -12.06 8.20
C VAL A 314 1.10 -12.92 7.11
N SER A 315 2.36 -13.34 7.27
CA SER A 315 3.01 -14.23 6.29
C SER A 315 2.27 -15.57 6.17
N ASN A 316 1.77 -16.13 7.28
CA ASN A 316 0.98 -17.36 7.29
C ASN A 316 -0.37 -17.16 6.57
N LEU A 317 -1.04 -16.02 6.76
CA LEU A 317 -2.28 -15.65 6.05
C LEU A 317 -2.04 -15.54 4.53
N ILE A 318 -0.95 -14.91 4.13
CA ILE A 318 -0.64 -14.70 2.70
C ILE A 318 -0.16 -15.99 2.05
N VAL A 319 0.84 -16.66 2.63
CA VAL A 319 1.51 -17.80 1.98
C VAL A 319 0.72 -19.10 2.14
N ASN A 320 0.40 -19.50 3.36
CA ASN A 320 -0.18 -20.83 3.61
C ASN A 320 -1.69 -20.86 3.43
N ARG A 321 -2.30 -19.70 3.56
CA ARG A 321 -3.75 -19.49 3.67
C ARG A 321 -4.30 -19.00 2.34
N PHE A 322 -3.73 -17.96 1.75
CA PHE A 322 -4.09 -17.53 0.39
C PHE A 322 -3.36 -18.34 -0.69
N GLY A 323 -2.19 -18.92 -0.40
CA GLY A 323 -1.34 -19.47 -1.47
C GLY A 323 -0.68 -18.37 -2.30
N ALA A 324 -0.62 -17.16 -1.78
CA ALA A 324 -0.10 -15.98 -2.44
C ALA A 324 1.39 -15.75 -2.13
N ALA A 325 2.11 -15.14 -3.05
CA ALA A 325 3.47 -14.69 -2.82
C ALA A 325 3.46 -13.34 -2.06
N ILE A 326 4.29 -13.21 -1.02
CA ILE A 326 4.59 -11.91 -0.41
C ILE A 326 5.84 -11.32 -1.03
N VAL A 327 5.75 -10.08 -1.53
CA VAL A 327 6.87 -9.37 -2.13
C VAL A 327 7.12 -8.10 -1.33
N HIS A 328 8.27 -8.09 -0.65
CA HIS A 328 8.75 -6.94 0.10
C HIS A 328 9.41 -5.94 -0.86
N GLY A 329 9.02 -4.67 -0.78
CA GLY A 329 9.61 -3.62 -1.61
C GLY A 329 11.11 -3.49 -1.39
N LEU A 330 11.88 -3.23 -2.45
CA LEU A 330 13.30 -2.92 -2.32
C LEU A 330 13.48 -1.63 -1.50
N PRO A 331 14.37 -1.60 -0.49
CA PRO A 331 14.70 -0.37 0.22
C PRO A 331 15.14 0.73 -0.76
N ALA A 332 14.67 1.95 -0.56
CA ALA A 332 15.10 3.16 -1.28
C ALA A 332 14.75 3.28 -2.79
N HIS A 333 13.70 2.60 -3.29
CA HIS A 333 13.17 2.82 -4.63
C HIS A 333 11.74 3.43 -4.63
N PRO A 334 11.57 4.73 -4.93
CA PRO A 334 10.27 5.42 -4.89
C PRO A 334 9.30 5.00 -6.01
N LEU A 335 9.81 4.66 -7.19
CA LEU A 335 8.99 4.40 -8.40
C LEU A 335 8.10 3.13 -8.30
N ALA A 336 8.31 2.28 -7.31
CA ALA A 336 7.57 1.03 -7.15
C ALA A 336 6.17 1.20 -6.54
N ARG A 337 5.76 2.42 -6.11
CA ARG A 337 4.55 2.66 -5.31
C ARG A 337 3.63 3.76 -5.85
N GLN A 338 3.76 4.13 -7.13
CA GLN A 338 3.02 5.25 -7.72
C GLN A 338 1.50 5.07 -7.63
N LEU A 339 0.99 3.84 -7.74
CA LEU A 339 -0.44 3.54 -7.69
C LEU A 339 -1.02 3.89 -6.32
N VAL A 340 -0.47 3.30 -5.26
CA VAL A 340 -0.91 3.52 -3.89
C VAL A 340 -0.82 4.99 -3.50
N GLU A 341 0.30 5.65 -3.81
CA GLU A 341 0.47 7.08 -3.56
C GLU A 341 -0.55 7.94 -4.31
N SER A 342 -0.94 7.55 -5.53
CA SER A 342 -1.96 8.26 -6.29
C SER A 342 -3.35 8.09 -5.70
N THR A 343 -3.70 6.89 -5.24
CA THR A 343 -4.98 6.60 -4.61
C THR A 343 -5.11 7.34 -3.27
N PHE A 344 -4.06 7.35 -2.43
CA PHE A 344 -4.09 8.13 -1.20
C PHE A 344 -4.23 9.63 -1.47
N ARG A 345 -3.51 10.18 -2.44
CA ARG A 345 -3.66 11.59 -2.83
C ARG A 345 -5.07 11.94 -3.27
N GLU A 346 -5.75 11.05 -4.00
CA GLU A 346 -7.14 11.25 -4.41
C GLU A 346 -8.09 11.31 -3.20
N LEU A 347 -7.93 10.40 -2.25
CA LEU A 347 -8.72 10.39 -1.01
C LEU A 347 -8.42 11.64 -0.16
N GLU A 348 -7.14 12.01 -0.03
CA GLU A 348 -6.69 13.17 0.73
C GLU A 348 -7.22 14.49 0.19
N ALA A 349 -7.35 14.63 -1.13
CA ALA A 349 -7.93 15.83 -1.74
C ALA A 349 -9.32 16.15 -1.17
N HIS A 350 -10.13 15.12 -0.90
CA HIS A 350 -11.45 15.28 -0.28
C HIS A 350 -11.34 15.45 1.24
N ILE A 351 -10.49 14.67 1.90
CA ILE A 351 -10.29 14.72 3.36
C ILE A 351 -9.78 16.10 3.81
N HIS A 352 -8.92 16.75 3.02
CA HIS A 352 -8.42 18.09 3.31
C HIS A 352 -9.45 19.20 3.16
N THR A 353 -10.66 18.92 2.67
CA THR A 353 -11.77 19.88 2.71
C THR A 353 -12.46 19.95 4.07
N LEU A 354 -12.17 18.99 4.96
CA LEU A 354 -12.80 18.90 6.28
C LEU A 354 -12.25 19.95 7.26
N PRO A 355 -13.09 20.51 8.15
CA PRO A 355 -12.74 21.66 8.99
C PRO A 355 -11.64 21.41 10.03
N SER A 356 -11.36 20.15 10.37
CA SER A 356 -10.32 19.73 11.32
C SER A 356 -9.10 19.09 10.64
N THR A 357 -8.89 19.41 9.36
CA THR A 357 -7.69 19.00 8.61
C THR A 357 -6.42 19.64 9.18
N ALA A 358 -5.35 18.86 9.19
CA ALA A 358 -4.01 19.33 9.48
C ALA A 358 -3.33 20.02 8.30
N GLY A 359 -3.93 19.93 7.11
CA GLY A 359 -3.34 20.36 5.85
C GLY A 359 -2.09 19.56 5.48
N THR A 360 -1.52 19.90 4.32
CA THR A 360 -0.34 19.28 3.72
C THR A 360 0.99 19.80 4.30
N GLY A 361 0.95 20.84 5.14
CA GLY A 361 2.15 21.48 5.69
C GLY A 361 1.90 22.54 6.78
N ILE A 362 2.95 23.27 7.16
CA ILE A 362 2.88 24.32 8.19
C ILE A 362 2.14 25.57 7.66
N ASN A 363 2.28 25.86 6.36
CA ASN A 363 1.72 27.05 5.72
C ASN A 363 0.41 26.77 4.94
N ASP A 364 -0.21 25.60 5.12
CA ASP A 364 -1.45 25.28 4.43
C ASP A 364 -2.61 26.10 5.01
N HIS A 365 -3.23 26.95 4.20
CA HIS A 365 -4.37 27.78 4.62
C HIS A 365 -5.59 26.98 5.06
N ARG A 366 -5.71 25.72 4.63
CA ARG A 366 -6.80 24.82 5.04
C ARG A 366 -6.59 24.25 6.45
N ARG A 367 -5.36 24.30 6.96
CA ARG A 367 -5.01 23.76 8.28
C ARG A 367 -5.84 24.42 9.38
N GLU A 368 -6.33 23.61 10.30
CA GLU A 368 -7.06 24.13 11.45
C GLU A 368 -6.19 25.13 12.24
N PRO A 369 -6.70 26.34 12.50
CA PRO A 369 -5.94 27.37 13.21
C PRO A 369 -5.64 26.95 14.65
N SER A 370 -4.45 27.31 15.15
CA SER A 370 -3.96 26.94 16.48
C SER A 370 -4.91 27.28 17.64
N LYS A 371 -5.74 28.33 17.48
CA LYS A 371 -6.77 28.72 18.47
C LYS A 371 -7.92 27.70 18.56
N ARG A 372 -8.32 27.08 17.44
CA ARG A 372 -9.36 26.04 17.38
C ARG A 372 -8.84 24.67 17.78
N ARG A 373 -7.55 24.41 17.59
CA ARG A 373 -6.88 23.15 17.99
C ARG A 373 -6.98 22.83 19.49
N LYS A 374 -7.19 23.84 20.35
CA LYS A 374 -7.46 23.66 21.79
C LYS A 374 -8.87 23.15 22.09
N ARG A 375 -9.78 23.19 21.11
CA ARG A 375 -11.16 22.72 21.21
C ARG A 375 -11.29 21.33 20.57
N VAL A 376 -12.31 20.61 21.00
CA VAL A 376 -12.68 19.32 20.41
C VAL A 376 -13.33 19.57 19.04
N PRO A 377 -12.93 18.84 17.97
CA PRO A 377 -13.56 18.96 16.65
C PRO A 377 -15.07 18.67 16.71
N HIS A 378 -15.85 19.31 15.84
CA HIS A 378 -17.26 18.91 15.62
C HIS A 378 -17.37 17.62 14.78
N LEU A 379 -16.34 17.33 13.97
CA LEU A 379 -16.30 16.12 13.15
C LEU A 379 -16.10 14.90 14.06
N THR A 380 -17.17 14.13 14.26
CA THR A 380 -17.09 12.89 15.03
C THR A 380 -16.27 11.83 14.29
N ASN A 381 -15.68 10.91 15.04
CA ASN A 381 -14.90 9.83 14.49
C ASN A 381 -15.74 8.91 13.61
N LEU A 382 -16.96 8.60 14.04
CA LEU A 382 -17.92 7.83 13.24
C LEU A 382 -18.19 8.51 11.90
N THR A 383 -18.46 9.82 11.89
CA THR A 383 -18.68 10.59 10.67
C THR A 383 -17.44 10.54 9.76
N LEU A 384 -16.23 10.69 10.31
CA LEU A 384 -14.99 10.58 9.54
C LEU A 384 -14.83 9.19 8.91
N LEU A 385 -15.07 8.10 9.65
CA LEU A 385 -14.99 6.75 9.10
C LEU A 385 -16.02 6.52 7.98
N ARG A 386 -17.25 7.06 8.13
CA ARG A 386 -18.27 7.02 7.08
C ARG A 386 -17.87 7.80 5.82
N ILE A 387 -17.25 8.96 5.98
CA ILE A 387 -16.72 9.74 4.85
C ILE A 387 -15.67 8.91 4.11
N VAL A 388 -14.68 8.34 4.83
CA VAL A 388 -13.64 7.51 4.20
C VAL A 388 -14.26 6.31 3.48
N HIS A 389 -15.22 5.62 4.10
CA HIS A 389 -15.94 4.52 3.47
C HIS A 389 -16.62 4.94 2.15
N LYS A 390 -17.34 6.08 2.16
CA LYS A 390 -17.98 6.62 0.95
C LYS A 390 -16.97 7.03 -0.12
N LEU A 391 -15.82 7.59 0.26
CA LEU A 391 -14.75 7.93 -0.69
C LEU A 391 -14.17 6.68 -1.36
N ILE A 392 -14.01 5.58 -0.62
CA ILE A 392 -13.56 4.30 -1.18
C ILE A 392 -14.61 3.72 -2.13
N ALA A 393 -15.89 3.74 -1.72
CA ALA A 393 -17.00 3.33 -2.59
C ALA A 393 -17.04 4.17 -3.88
N HIS A 394 -16.84 5.48 -3.76
CA HIS A 394 -16.77 6.38 -4.90
C HIS A 394 -15.59 6.04 -5.82
N HIS A 395 -14.39 5.87 -5.26
CA HIS A 395 -13.19 5.51 -6.02
C HIS A 395 -13.40 4.26 -6.87
N ASN A 396 -14.01 3.23 -6.28
CA ASN A 396 -14.25 1.93 -6.92
C ASN A 396 -15.37 1.95 -7.96
N ASN A 397 -16.28 2.92 -7.90
CA ASN A 397 -17.38 3.09 -8.86
C ASN A 397 -17.17 4.24 -9.86
N LEU A 398 -16.10 5.03 -9.71
CA LEU A 398 -15.83 6.16 -10.61
C LEU A 398 -15.18 5.65 -11.91
N PRO A 399 -15.81 5.86 -13.09
CA PRO A 399 -15.21 5.51 -14.38
C PRO A 399 -13.87 6.18 -14.62
N ARG A 400 -12.94 5.48 -15.26
CA ARG A 400 -11.59 5.98 -15.57
C ARG A 400 -11.29 5.86 -17.04
N ASP A 401 -10.75 6.94 -17.63
CA ASP A 401 -10.34 6.97 -19.04
C ASP A 401 -9.36 5.84 -19.39
N TYR A 402 -8.38 5.57 -18.52
CA TYR A 402 -7.38 4.52 -18.73
C TYR A 402 -7.95 3.10 -18.58
N LEU A 403 -9.15 2.94 -18.01
CA LEU A 403 -9.91 1.70 -17.95
C LEU A 403 -11.01 1.65 -19.03
N GLN A 404 -10.88 2.43 -20.11
CA GLN A 404 -11.87 2.50 -21.19
C GLN A 404 -13.25 2.97 -20.71
N ASN A 405 -13.27 3.96 -19.81
CA ASN A 405 -14.47 4.50 -19.17
C ASN A 405 -15.26 3.48 -18.34
N LEU A 406 -14.61 2.42 -17.88
CA LEU A 406 -15.13 1.55 -16.84
C LEU A 406 -14.65 2.01 -15.48
N SER A 407 -15.47 1.83 -14.46
CA SER A 407 -15.02 1.91 -13.07
C SER A 407 -14.11 0.71 -12.73
N PRO A 408 -13.28 0.82 -11.68
CA PRO A 408 -12.47 -0.30 -11.19
C PRO A 408 -13.26 -1.60 -10.98
N VAL A 409 -14.46 -1.51 -10.39
CA VAL A 409 -15.33 -2.68 -10.17
C VAL A 409 -15.87 -3.24 -11.49
N GLU A 410 -16.32 -2.40 -12.40
CA GLU A 410 -16.82 -2.83 -13.72
C GLU A 410 -15.72 -3.47 -14.55
N TYR A 411 -14.49 -2.93 -14.50
CA TYR A 411 -13.34 -3.52 -15.17
C TYR A 411 -13.08 -4.95 -14.67
N LEU A 412 -13.12 -5.18 -13.35
CA LEU A 412 -12.95 -6.53 -12.80
C LEU A 412 -14.08 -7.47 -13.21
N LYS A 413 -15.34 -7.02 -13.17
CA LYS A 413 -16.50 -7.81 -13.61
C LYS A 413 -16.36 -8.21 -15.08
N ARG A 414 -16.10 -7.23 -15.94
CA ARG A 414 -15.92 -7.44 -17.38
C ARG A 414 -14.75 -8.37 -17.67
N SER A 415 -13.65 -8.25 -16.93
CA SER A 415 -12.50 -9.13 -17.11
C SER A 415 -12.86 -10.60 -16.83
N ILE A 416 -13.66 -10.86 -15.80
CA ILE A 416 -14.16 -12.23 -15.50
C ILE A 416 -15.08 -12.71 -16.64
N GLU A 417 -15.97 -11.85 -17.13
CA GLU A 417 -16.87 -12.17 -18.25
C GLU A 417 -16.11 -12.44 -19.57
N GLU A 418 -15.00 -11.75 -19.80
CA GLU A 418 -14.10 -11.96 -20.94
C GLU A 418 -13.16 -13.18 -20.76
N GLY A 419 -13.29 -13.92 -19.66
CA GLY A 419 -12.61 -15.19 -19.44
C GLY A 419 -11.40 -15.14 -18.51
N ALA A 420 -11.18 -14.04 -17.77
CA ALA A 420 -10.24 -14.05 -16.66
C ALA A 420 -10.74 -15.01 -15.56
N LEU A 421 -9.86 -15.89 -15.10
CA LEU A 421 -10.12 -16.86 -14.06
C LEU A 421 -9.77 -16.25 -12.70
N PRO A 422 -10.77 -15.89 -11.87
CA PRO A 422 -10.51 -15.51 -10.49
C PRO A 422 -10.05 -16.75 -9.71
N VAL A 423 -8.97 -16.64 -8.95
CA VAL A 423 -8.66 -17.64 -7.92
C VAL A 423 -9.65 -17.42 -6.79
N GLN A 424 -10.80 -18.10 -6.85
CA GLN A 424 -11.83 -17.94 -5.84
C GLN A 424 -11.39 -18.60 -4.54
N ALA A 425 -11.58 -17.86 -3.46
CA ALA A 425 -11.47 -18.39 -2.11
C ALA A 425 -12.47 -19.54 -1.91
N ASN A 426 -12.00 -20.68 -1.39
CA ASN A 426 -12.91 -21.70 -0.90
C ASN A 426 -13.73 -21.12 0.26
N LYS A 427 -15.01 -20.86 -0.01
CA LYS A 427 -15.93 -20.17 0.90
C LYS A 427 -16.00 -20.84 2.28
N SER A 428 -16.01 -22.17 2.34
CA SER A 428 -16.10 -22.91 3.61
C SER A 428 -14.87 -22.67 4.50
N TRP A 429 -13.70 -22.52 3.91
CA TRP A 429 -12.45 -22.35 4.63
C TRP A 429 -12.29 -20.92 5.18
N PHE A 430 -12.72 -19.89 4.45
CA PHE A 430 -12.75 -18.50 4.93
C PHE A 430 -13.89 -18.23 5.91
N ASP A 431 -15.02 -18.92 5.74
CA ASP A 431 -16.15 -18.81 6.65
C ASP A 431 -15.82 -19.37 8.04
N GLN A 432 -14.97 -20.39 8.10
CA GLN A 432 -14.56 -21.08 9.33
C GLN A 432 -13.23 -20.59 9.92
N SER A 433 -12.36 -19.94 9.14
CA SER A 433 -11.02 -19.55 9.60
C SER A 433 -10.81 -18.03 9.65
N SER A 434 -11.04 -17.45 10.82
CA SER A 434 -10.64 -16.06 11.08
C SER A 434 -9.11 -15.92 10.97
N PRO A 435 -8.59 -14.85 10.30
CA PRO A 435 -7.16 -14.58 10.21
C PRO A 435 -6.54 -14.22 11.56
N PHE A 436 -7.39 -13.92 12.54
CA PHE A 436 -7.01 -13.64 13.92
C PHE A 436 -6.87 -14.90 14.76
N ILE A 437 -7.08 -16.10 14.22
CA ILE A 437 -6.88 -17.35 14.96
C ILE A 437 -5.39 -17.69 15.00
N LYS A 438 -4.87 -17.80 16.22
CA LYS A 438 -3.51 -18.25 16.51
C LYS A 438 -3.55 -19.65 17.14
N THR A 439 -2.67 -20.52 16.65
CA THR A 439 -2.49 -21.88 17.19
C THR A 439 -1.21 -21.92 18.00
N VAL A 440 -1.29 -22.45 19.22
CA VAL A 440 -0.14 -22.65 20.10
C VAL A 440 -0.16 -24.07 20.66
N ARG A 441 1.02 -24.63 20.90
CA ARG A 441 1.15 -25.93 21.55
C ARG A 441 1.32 -25.70 23.05
N CYS A 442 0.49 -26.36 23.85
CA CYS A 442 0.52 -26.20 25.30
C CYS A 442 0.51 -27.55 26.01
N LYS A 443 1.17 -27.59 27.18
CA LYS A 443 1.11 -28.73 28.09
C LYS A 443 -0.11 -28.62 29.00
N VAL A 444 -0.79 -29.74 29.22
CA VAL A 444 -1.88 -29.84 30.19
C VAL A 444 -1.29 -30.09 31.58
N HIS A 445 -1.75 -29.30 32.55
CA HIS A 445 -1.35 -29.36 33.95
C HIS A 445 -2.55 -29.65 34.84
N LEU A 446 -2.31 -30.20 36.03
CA LEU A 446 -3.34 -30.34 37.07
C LEU A 446 -3.19 -29.22 38.09
N TYR A 447 -4.28 -28.53 38.37
CA TYR A 447 -4.40 -27.63 39.51
C TYR A 447 -4.99 -28.40 40.69
N ASN A 448 -4.36 -28.28 41.86
CA ASN A 448 -4.71 -29.01 43.08
C ASN A 448 -4.85 -30.54 42.87
N GLY A 449 -4.12 -31.11 41.91
CA GLY A 449 -4.16 -32.55 41.58
C GLY A 449 -5.41 -33.05 40.86
N LEU A 450 -6.46 -32.23 40.72
CA LEU A 450 -7.77 -32.67 40.23
C LEU A 450 -8.24 -31.92 38.99
N THR A 451 -7.98 -30.62 38.88
CA THR A 451 -8.56 -29.79 37.82
C THR A 451 -7.55 -29.58 36.68
N PRO A 452 -7.74 -30.22 35.52
CA PRO A 452 -6.86 -30.03 34.38
C PRO A 452 -7.03 -28.63 33.79
N HIS A 453 -5.92 -28.03 33.42
CA HIS A 453 -5.87 -26.70 32.82
C HIS A 453 -4.69 -26.58 31.87
N VAL A 454 -4.76 -25.54 31.04
CA VAL A 454 -3.66 -25.11 30.20
C VAL A 454 -3.22 -23.72 30.63
N ASN A 455 -1.91 -23.51 30.73
CA ASN A 455 -1.37 -22.17 30.90
C ASN A 455 -1.30 -21.49 29.53
N LEU A 456 -2.17 -20.50 29.32
CA LEU A 456 -2.27 -19.72 28.10
C LEU A 456 -2.37 -18.24 28.47
N LEU A 457 -1.60 -17.39 27.79
CA LEU A 457 -1.66 -15.93 27.98
C LEU A 457 -1.61 -15.51 29.47
N TYR A 458 -0.67 -16.08 30.21
CA TYR A 458 -0.44 -15.79 31.65
C TYR A 458 -1.60 -16.18 32.58
N ASN A 459 -2.59 -16.93 32.10
CA ASN A 459 -3.74 -17.37 32.87
C ASN A 459 -3.97 -18.88 32.69
N ARG A 460 -4.76 -19.45 33.61
CA ARG A 460 -5.17 -20.86 33.55
C ARG A 460 -6.49 -20.95 32.80
N TYR A 461 -6.47 -21.64 31.67
CA TYR A 461 -7.65 -21.93 30.85
C TYR A 461 -8.19 -23.32 31.21
N MET A 462 -9.49 -23.40 31.44
CA MET A 462 -10.18 -24.62 31.91
C MET A 462 -11.43 -24.86 31.07
N GLY A 463 -11.85 -26.11 30.93
CA GLY A 463 -13.07 -26.48 30.21
C GLY A 463 -13.54 -27.88 30.59
N PRO A 464 -14.84 -28.17 30.47
CA PRO A 464 -15.43 -29.43 30.92
C PRO A 464 -14.89 -30.65 30.16
N SER A 465 -14.53 -30.47 28.88
CA SER A 465 -14.02 -31.55 28.03
C SER A 465 -12.55 -31.88 28.26
N LEU A 466 -11.80 -31.04 28.99
CA LEU A 466 -10.43 -31.33 29.34
C LEU A 466 -10.43 -32.24 30.56
N ALA A 467 -10.17 -33.53 30.38
CA ALA A 467 -10.16 -34.50 31.47
C ALA A 467 -8.79 -34.60 32.17
N PRO A 468 -8.72 -35.03 33.45
CA PRO A 468 -7.46 -35.22 34.17
C PRO A 468 -6.48 -36.19 33.48
N SER A 469 -7.00 -37.13 32.68
CA SER A 469 -6.21 -38.08 31.87
C SER A 469 -5.32 -37.40 30.83
N PHE A 470 -5.60 -36.15 30.46
CA PHE A 470 -4.74 -35.36 29.58
C PHE A 470 -3.52 -34.78 30.28
N SER A 471 -3.41 -34.87 31.62
CA SER A 471 -2.28 -34.34 32.38
C SER A 471 -0.93 -34.80 31.82
N GLY A 472 -0.01 -33.85 31.66
CA GLY A 472 1.32 -34.10 31.11
C GLY A 472 1.38 -34.17 29.58
N ARG A 473 0.24 -34.36 28.88
CA ARG A 473 0.17 -34.37 27.42
C ARG A 473 0.32 -32.97 26.82
N GLN A 474 0.73 -32.93 25.57
CA GLN A 474 0.78 -31.71 24.75
C GLN A 474 -0.44 -31.69 23.84
N ILE A 475 -1.09 -30.54 23.75
CA ILE A 475 -2.27 -30.32 22.90
C ILE A 475 -2.08 -29.03 22.09
N TYR A 476 -2.81 -28.90 20.98
CA TYR A 476 -2.95 -27.64 20.27
C TYR A 476 -4.11 -26.84 20.85
N VAL A 477 -3.87 -25.54 21.07
CA VAL A 477 -4.89 -24.60 21.51
C VAL A 477 -5.00 -23.49 20.46
N LYS A 478 -6.20 -23.31 19.92
CA LYS A 478 -6.53 -22.27 18.95
C LYS A 478 -7.34 -21.18 19.64
N TYR A 479 -6.91 -19.93 19.56
CA TYR A 479 -7.62 -18.81 20.16
C TYR A 479 -7.60 -17.58 19.23
N ASN A 480 -8.57 -16.69 19.41
CA ASN A 480 -8.68 -15.45 18.63
C ASN A 480 -7.82 -14.35 19.27
N LEU A 481 -6.97 -13.68 18.49
CA LEU A 481 -6.12 -12.57 18.92
C LEU A 481 -6.92 -11.35 19.41
N LEU A 482 -8.13 -11.16 18.88
CA LEU A 482 -9.02 -10.05 19.20
C LEU A 482 -9.91 -10.34 20.42
N ASP A 483 -10.21 -11.61 20.68
CA ASP A 483 -10.96 -12.05 21.86
C ASP A 483 -10.39 -13.36 22.42
N ILE A 484 -9.72 -13.24 23.56
CA ILE A 484 -9.04 -14.33 24.23
C ILE A 484 -9.91 -15.04 25.27
N ARG A 485 -11.17 -14.65 25.45
CA ARG A 485 -12.06 -15.21 26.50
C ARG A 485 -12.25 -16.71 26.39
N SER A 486 -12.18 -17.24 25.17
CA SER A 486 -12.29 -18.67 24.89
C SER A 486 -11.18 -19.14 23.95
N ALA A 487 -10.90 -20.44 24.02
CA ALA A 487 -9.95 -21.11 23.15
C ALA A 487 -10.42 -22.54 22.88
N ASP A 488 -10.21 -23.04 21.67
CA ASP A 488 -10.58 -24.39 21.27
C ASP A 488 -9.35 -25.32 21.36
N ALA A 489 -9.49 -26.44 22.06
CA ALA A 489 -8.43 -27.41 22.31
C ALA A 489 -8.54 -28.61 21.35
N TYR A 490 -7.40 -29.05 20.84
CA TYR A 490 -7.26 -30.17 19.92
C TYR A 490 -6.09 -31.06 20.33
N GLU A 491 -6.22 -32.37 20.13
CA GLU A 491 -5.10 -33.28 20.21
C GLU A 491 -4.10 -33.04 19.07
N LEU A 492 -2.92 -33.68 19.17
CA LEU A 492 -1.84 -33.47 18.19
C LEU A 492 -2.15 -34.05 16.81
N ASP A 493 -3.07 -35.02 16.75
CA ASP A 493 -3.63 -35.61 15.53
C ASP A 493 -4.71 -34.71 14.88
N GLY A 494 -5.12 -33.63 15.54
CA GLY A 494 -6.17 -32.71 15.09
C GLY A 494 -7.57 -33.02 15.64
N THR A 495 -7.74 -34.06 16.46
CA THR A 495 -9.02 -34.40 17.08
C THR A 495 -9.46 -33.29 18.03
N PHE A 496 -10.70 -32.82 17.91
CA PHE A 496 -11.24 -31.76 18.78
C PHE A 496 -11.53 -32.31 20.18
N ILE A 497 -10.97 -31.67 21.21
CA ILE A 497 -11.19 -32.03 22.62
C ILE A 497 -12.39 -31.26 23.17
N GLY A 498 -12.40 -29.94 23.00
CA GLY A 498 -13.44 -29.07 23.53
C GLY A 498 -13.00 -27.64 23.73
N ARG A 499 -13.92 -26.80 24.21
CA ARG A 499 -13.68 -25.38 24.45
C ARG A 499 -13.17 -25.13 25.87
N LEU A 500 -12.12 -24.31 25.97
CA LEU A 500 -11.52 -23.81 27.19
C LEU A 500 -11.88 -22.33 27.37
N HIS A 501 -12.00 -21.92 28.63
CA HIS A 501 -12.37 -20.56 29.02
C HIS A 501 -11.29 -19.93 29.89
N ALA A 502 -11.08 -18.63 29.69
CA ALA A 502 -10.26 -17.82 30.56
C ALA A 502 -10.89 -17.71 31.97
N PRO A 503 -10.12 -17.34 33.01
CA PRO A 503 -10.66 -17.10 34.34
C PRO A 503 -11.79 -16.06 34.34
N ARG A 504 -12.78 -16.22 35.22
CA ARG A 504 -14.00 -15.39 35.29
C ARG A 504 -13.72 -13.88 35.27
N ARG A 505 -12.64 -13.42 35.89
CA ARG A 505 -12.22 -12.00 35.91
C ARG A 505 -11.87 -11.41 34.54
N LEU A 506 -11.65 -12.24 33.52
CA LEU A 506 -11.36 -11.81 32.14
C LEU A 506 -12.54 -12.04 31.19
N LEU A 507 -13.69 -12.51 31.69
CA LEU A 507 -14.86 -12.82 30.87
C LEU A 507 -15.84 -11.64 30.76
N SER A 508 -15.64 -10.55 31.50
CA SER A 508 -16.55 -9.41 31.58
C SER A 508 -16.76 -8.72 30.23
N GLU A 509 -15.69 -8.56 29.46
CA GLU A 509 -15.71 -7.90 28.14
C GLU A 509 -14.74 -8.59 27.16
N PRO A 510 -14.98 -8.51 25.83
CA PRO A 510 -14.02 -9.00 24.83
C PRO A 510 -12.64 -8.37 25.01
N LEU A 511 -11.60 -9.21 25.03
CA LEU A 511 -10.24 -8.79 25.35
C LEU A 511 -9.23 -9.31 24.33
N SER A 512 -8.46 -8.41 23.71
CA SER A 512 -7.40 -8.83 22.78
C SER A 512 -6.11 -9.28 23.50
N GLU A 513 -5.32 -10.16 22.89
CA GLU A 513 -3.99 -10.58 23.38
C GLU A 513 -3.09 -9.37 23.65
N ARG A 514 -3.16 -8.35 22.78
CA ARG A 514 -2.41 -7.11 22.91
C ARG A 514 -2.80 -6.32 24.16
N THR A 515 -4.11 -6.18 24.41
CA THR A 515 -4.62 -5.52 25.63
C THR A 515 -4.10 -6.25 26.86
N LEU A 516 -4.22 -7.59 26.89
CA LEU A 516 -3.78 -8.38 28.04
C LEU A 516 -2.29 -8.22 28.33
N LYS A 517 -1.43 -8.20 27.29
CA LYS A 517 0.01 -7.94 27.47
C LYS A 517 0.28 -6.58 28.11
N LYS A 518 -0.50 -5.55 27.79
CA LYS A 518 -0.38 -4.22 28.43
C LYS A 518 -0.87 -4.25 29.88
N ILE A 519 -2.01 -4.89 30.15
CA ILE A 519 -2.53 -5.10 31.51
C ILE A 519 -1.47 -5.81 32.37
N LYS A 520 -0.84 -6.86 31.83
CA LYS A 520 0.27 -7.55 32.49
C LYS A 520 1.46 -6.61 32.74
N LYS A 521 1.88 -5.84 31.75
CA LYS A 521 3.03 -4.93 31.88
C LYS A 521 2.82 -3.88 32.98
N LEU A 522 1.57 -3.48 33.24
CA LEU A 522 1.21 -2.58 34.34
C LEU A 522 1.08 -3.29 35.71
N GLY A 523 1.35 -4.59 35.76
CA GLY A 523 1.23 -5.41 36.97
C GLY A 523 -0.20 -5.58 37.47
N LEU A 524 -1.22 -5.28 36.65
CA LEU A 524 -2.64 -5.36 37.05
C LEU A 524 -3.12 -6.82 37.14
N LEU A 525 -2.49 -7.74 36.40
CA LEU A 525 -2.83 -9.18 36.50
C LEU A 525 -2.37 -9.83 37.81
N ASP A 526 -1.29 -9.30 38.39
CA ASP A 526 -0.62 -9.84 39.58
C ASP A 526 -1.21 -9.28 40.89
N ARG A 527 -2.03 -8.23 40.81
CA ARG A 527 -2.84 -7.71 41.93
C ARG A 527 -4.05 -8.62 42.13
N PHE A 528 -3.81 -9.79 42.70
CA PHE A 528 -4.78 -10.89 42.83
C PHE A 528 -6.05 -10.57 43.66
N SER A 529 -6.18 -9.38 44.27
CA SER A 529 -6.96 -9.27 45.50
C SER A 529 -8.30 -8.52 45.43
N VAL A 530 -8.62 -7.63 44.47
CA VAL A 530 -9.84 -6.79 44.63
C VAL A 530 -10.64 -6.44 43.35
N GLY A 531 -10.08 -6.48 42.13
CA GLY A 531 -10.75 -5.86 40.97
C GLY A 531 -10.80 -6.66 39.67
N ASP A 532 -11.66 -6.20 38.75
CA ASP A 532 -11.64 -6.59 37.34
C ASP A 532 -10.46 -5.87 36.66
N PRO A 533 -9.42 -6.60 36.20
CA PRO A 533 -8.23 -5.98 35.62
C PRO A 533 -8.52 -5.25 34.29
N ILE A 534 -9.62 -5.58 33.61
CA ILE A 534 -10.07 -4.85 32.42
C ILE A 534 -10.64 -3.51 32.85
N ALA A 535 -11.49 -3.48 33.89
CA ALA A 535 -12.08 -2.25 34.42
C ALA A 535 -11.03 -1.30 35.00
N GLU A 536 -10.05 -1.83 35.74
CA GLU A 536 -8.91 -1.03 36.25
C GLU A 536 -8.08 -0.45 35.11
N TYR A 537 -7.90 -1.21 34.02
CA TYR A 537 -7.16 -0.74 32.86
C TYR A 537 -7.91 0.33 32.07
N THR A 538 -9.23 0.21 31.89
CA THR A 538 -10.04 1.28 31.29
C THR A 538 -10.02 2.53 32.16
N GLU A 539 -10.19 2.41 33.48
CA GLU A 539 -10.08 3.57 34.39
C GLU A 539 -8.69 4.23 34.31
N HIS A 540 -7.62 3.44 34.16
CA HIS A 540 -6.28 3.97 33.94
C HIS A 540 -6.18 4.77 32.63
N LEU A 541 -6.81 4.32 31.54
CA LEU A 541 -6.88 5.07 30.29
C LEU A 541 -7.73 6.35 30.41
N GLU A 542 -8.84 6.28 31.14
CA GLU A 542 -9.72 7.42 31.41
C GLU A 542 -9.00 8.51 32.21
N LYS A 543 -8.21 8.15 33.23
CA LYS A 543 -7.35 9.09 33.97
C LYS A 543 -6.26 9.71 33.08
N GLY A 544 -5.80 8.97 32.07
CA GLY A 544 -4.78 9.39 31.12
C GLY A 544 -5.30 10.18 29.90
N ILE A 545 -6.54 10.66 29.92
CA ILE A 545 -7.22 11.29 28.77
C ILE A 545 -6.48 12.48 28.13
N ASP A 546 -5.60 13.16 28.87
CA ASP A 546 -4.81 14.25 28.32
C ASP A 546 -3.57 13.75 27.54
N ASN A 547 -3.26 12.45 27.63
CA ASN A 547 -2.20 11.79 26.87
C ASN A 547 -2.74 11.19 25.55
N PRO A 548 -2.23 11.63 24.39
CA PRO A 548 -2.62 11.07 23.09
C PRO A 548 -2.44 9.54 23.00
N GLU A 549 -1.46 8.94 23.67
CA GLU A 549 -1.26 7.48 23.66
C GLU A 549 -2.38 6.73 24.36
N ALA A 550 -2.93 7.28 25.44
CA ALA A 550 -4.08 6.70 26.15
C ALA A 550 -5.33 6.76 25.27
N ILE A 551 -5.56 7.90 24.60
CA ILE A 551 -6.67 8.06 23.64
C ILE A 551 -6.56 7.04 22.50
N ARG A 552 -5.38 6.90 21.88
CA ARG A 552 -5.15 5.92 20.81
C ARG A 552 -5.49 4.50 21.24
N GLU A 553 -5.09 4.13 22.45
CA GLU A 553 -5.35 2.82 23.00
C GLU A 553 -6.82 2.60 23.36
N TYR A 554 -7.48 3.61 23.91
CA TYR A 554 -8.91 3.60 24.17
C TYR A 554 -9.69 3.37 22.86
N MET A 555 -9.38 4.13 21.81
CA MET A 555 -10.01 3.96 20.49
C MET A 555 -9.78 2.53 19.97
N ARG A 556 -8.55 2.01 20.04
CA ARG A 556 -8.27 0.62 19.63
C ARG A 556 -9.15 -0.40 20.36
N ILE A 557 -9.31 -0.27 21.68
CA ILE A 557 -10.12 -1.21 22.49
C ILE A 557 -11.60 -1.07 22.16
N ARG A 558 -12.10 0.17 22.04
CA ARG A 558 -13.49 0.45 21.67
C ARG A 558 -13.84 -0.14 20.31
N ASN A 559 -12.94 -0.06 19.34
CA ASN A 559 -13.12 -0.63 18.01
C ASN A 559 -13.19 -2.16 17.99
N ILE A 560 -12.74 -2.83 19.06
CA ILE A 560 -12.74 -4.30 19.16
C ILE A 560 -14.03 -4.84 19.79
N LYS A 561 -14.66 -4.09 20.71
CA LYS A 561 -15.83 -4.55 21.48
C LYS A 561 -17.01 -5.08 20.65
N PRO A 562 -17.41 -4.47 19.53
CA PRO A 562 -18.61 -4.88 18.81
C PRO A 562 -18.43 -6.13 17.94
N LEU A 563 -17.20 -6.63 17.77
CA LEU A 563 -16.88 -7.82 16.97
C LEU A 563 -17.49 -9.13 17.54
N PHE A 564 -18.00 -9.11 18.78
CA PHE A 564 -18.36 -10.32 19.54
C PHE A 564 -19.73 -10.28 20.20
N ASP A 565 -20.46 -9.16 20.13
CA ASP A 565 -21.81 -9.02 20.70
C ASP A 565 -22.92 -9.55 19.77
N SER A 566 -22.55 -10.14 18.63
CA SER A 566 -23.48 -10.79 17.69
C SER A 566 -24.14 -12.07 18.23
N ASN A 567 -23.75 -12.56 19.40
CA ASN A 567 -24.50 -13.57 20.15
C ASN A 567 -25.33 -12.92 21.26
N GLY A 568 -26.40 -12.24 20.84
CA GLY A 568 -27.63 -12.04 21.60
C GLY A 568 -27.49 -11.70 23.08
N THR A 569 -27.19 -10.44 23.41
CA THR A 569 -27.82 -9.77 24.55
C THR A 569 -28.05 -8.31 24.22
N ASN A 570 -29.31 -7.92 24.08
CA ASN A 570 -29.76 -6.54 24.00
C ASN A 570 -29.15 -5.74 25.16
N ARG A 571 -28.20 -4.86 24.87
CA ARG A 571 -27.97 -3.66 25.68
C ARG A 571 -28.57 -2.49 24.93
N ASN A 572 -29.55 -1.84 25.56
CA ASN A 572 -30.26 -0.70 25.01
C ASN A 572 -29.28 0.40 24.52
N PRO A 573 -29.36 0.83 23.25
CA PRO A 573 -28.51 1.92 22.71
C PRO A 573 -28.88 3.33 23.22
N SER A 574 -29.83 3.44 24.15
CA SER A 574 -30.60 4.67 24.37
C SER A 574 -29.88 5.79 25.14
N GLU A 575 -28.69 5.56 25.69
CA GLU A 575 -27.95 6.60 26.45
C GLU A 575 -26.82 7.23 25.64
N ASP A 576 -26.15 6.49 24.74
CA ASP A 576 -25.04 7.03 23.94
C ASP A 576 -25.53 7.85 22.72
N GLN A 577 -26.74 7.60 22.22
CA GLN A 577 -27.27 8.24 21.02
C GLN A 577 -27.98 9.58 21.28
N LYS A 578 -28.53 9.79 22.48
CA LYS A 578 -29.30 11.01 22.80
C LYS A 578 -28.44 12.29 22.84
N TYR A 579 -27.15 12.18 23.11
CA TYR A 579 -26.24 13.34 23.12
C TYR A 579 -25.67 13.69 21.75
N LEU A 580 -25.74 12.78 20.76
CA LEU A 580 -25.23 12.98 19.41
C LEU A 580 -26.28 13.59 18.46
N ALA A 581 -27.57 13.37 18.76
CA ALA A 581 -28.68 13.89 17.96
C ALA A 581 -28.82 15.43 18.06
N ASP A 582 -28.56 16.01 19.24
CA ASP A 582 -28.70 17.46 19.48
C ASP A 582 -27.60 18.33 18.83
N GLN A 583 -26.57 17.74 18.19
CA GLN A 583 -25.52 18.49 17.49
C GLN A 583 -25.44 18.23 15.99
N SER A 584 -26.24 17.31 15.44
CA SER A 584 -26.22 16.98 13.99
C SER A 584 -27.05 17.91 13.10
N GLU A 585 -27.88 18.79 13.67
CA GLU A 585 -28.74 19.68 12.86
C GLU A 585 -28.00 20.84 12.16
N TYR A 586 -26.70 21.03 12.43
CA TYR A 586 -25.90 22.05 11.75
C TYR A 586 -24.63 21.46 11.09
N SER A 587 -24.78 20.58 10.10
CA SER A 587 -23.70 20.33 9.11
C SER A 587 -24.11 19.57 7.83
N ILE A 588 -25.38 19.21 7.64
CA ILE A 588 -25.80 18.40 6.48
C ILE A 588 -26.11 19.26 5.23
N SER A 589 -26.14 20.59 5.31
CA SER A 589 -26.50 21.46 4.18
C SER A 589 -25.38 21.76 3.16
N ALA A 590 -24.21 21.12 3.22
CA ALA A 590 -23.08 21.45 2.34
C ALA A 590 -22.81 20.49 1.17
N ILE A 591 -23.57 19.38 1.03
CA ILE A 591 -23.44 18.49 -0.14
C ILE A 591 -24.83 17.98 -0.53
N GLU A 592 -25.69 18.87 -1.05
CA GLU A 592 -26.85 18.45 -1.83
C GLU A 592 -26.37 17.99 -3.21
N TRP A 593 -26.34 16.67 -3.42
CA TRP A 593 -26.05 16.07 -4.72
C TRP A 593 -27.37 15.90 -5.48
N ARG A 594 -27.52 16.61 -6.61
CA ARG A 594 -28.68 16.47 -7.50
C ARG A 594 -28.55 15.18 -8.31
N PRO A 595 -29.48 14.22 -8.17
CA PRO A 595 -29.50 13.04 -9.01
C PRO A 595 -30.13 13.43 -10.37
N GLY A 596 -29.33 13.42 -11.43
CA GLY A 596 -29.85 13.57 -12.78
C GLY A 596 -28.89 14.22 -13.74
N GLN A 597 -28.10 13.41 -14.44
CA GLN A 597 -27.93 13.47 -15.91
C GLN A 597 -27.03 12.31 -16.35
N CYS A 598 -27.62 11.10 -16.32
CA CYS A 598 -27.27 10.09 -17.32
C CYS A 598 -28.28 10.26 -18.46
N GLN A 599 -27.80 10.74 -19.59
CA GLN A 599 -28.31 10.40 -20.92
C GLN A 599 -27.14 9.88 -21.73
#